data_AF-A0A392N0N1-F1
#
_entry.id   AF-A0A392N0N1-F1
#
_cell.length_a   1.000
_cell.length_b   1.000
_cell.length_c   1.000
_cell.angle_alpha   90.00
_cell.angle_beta   90.00
_cell.angle_gamma   90.00
#
_symmetry.space_group_name_H-M   'P 1'
#
loop_
_entity.id
_entity.type
_entity.pdbx_description
1 polymer ?
#
loop_
_entity_poly.entity_id
_entity_poly.type
_entity_poly.pdbx_seq_one_letter_code
_entity_poly.pdbx_strand_id
1 'polypeptide(L)'
;LSPGIEELIQKLKANHKHVYLISGGFRQMINPVASILGIPQENIFANELLFGSSGQFLGFDENEYTSRSGGKATAVQQIKKVCHTLV
;
A
#
# COMPACT_ATOMS: atom_id res chain seq x y z
N LEU A 1 -10.22 12.72 -2.33
CA LEU A 1 -10.64 11.31 -2.33
C LEU A 1 -11.71 11.12 -3.39
N SER A 2 -11.72 9.99 -4.11
CA SER A 2 -12.80 9.73 -5.07
C SER A 2 -14.13 9.57 -4.34
N PRO A 3 -15.23 10.17 -4.84
CA PRO A 3 -16.54 10.02 -4.21
C PRO A 3 -16.93 8.55 -4.00
N GLY A 4 -17.47 8.22 -2.82
CA GLY A 4 -17.94 6.87 -2.46
C GLY A 4 -16.88 5.88 -1.96
N ILE A 5 -15.58 6.24 -1.96
CA ILE A 5 -14.51 5.31 -1.55
C ILE A 5 -14.58 4.92 -0.07
N GLU A 6 -14.94 5.85 0.80
CA GLU A 6 -15.08 5.58 2.24
C GLU A 6 -16.22 4.59 2.49
N GLU A 7 -17.39 4.81 1.89
CA GLU A 7 -18.55 3.92 2.01
C GLU A 7 -18.21 2.51 1.51
N LEU A 8 -17.53 2.40 0.37
CA LEU A 8 -17.07 1.12 -0.16
C LEU A 8 -16.14 0.39 0.80
N ILE A 9 -15.14 1.09 1.35
CA ILE A 9 -14.17 0.49 2.27
C ILE A 9 -14.86 0.03 3.56
N GLN A 10 -15.79 0.82 4.10
CA GLN A 10 -16.55 0.43 5.28
C GLN A 10 -17.41 -0.82 5.02
N LYS A 11 -18.09 -0.89 3.87
CA LYS A 11 -18.85 -2.07 3.45
C LYS A 11 -17.96 -3.31 3.31
N LEU A 12 -16.77 -3.17 2.72
CA LEU A 12 -15.81 -4.29 2.58
C LEU A 12 -15.34 -4.79 3.95
N LYS A 13 -14.97 -3.88 4.86
CA LYS A 13 -14.55 -4.22 6.22
C LYS A 13 -15.68 -4.90 7.02
N ALA A 14 -16.91 -4.39 6.93
CA ALA A 14 -18.09 -4.99 7.57
C ALA A 14 -18.38 -6.40 7.05
N ASN A 15 -17.97 -6.73 5.83
CA ASN A 15 -18.04 -8.08 5.25
C ASN A 15 -16.75 -8.89 5.46
N HIS A 16 -15.94 -8.53 6.45
CA HIS A 16 -14.68 -9.19 6.82
C HIS A 16 -13.70 -9.34 5.64
N LYS A 17 -13.69 -8.37 4.72
CA LYS A 17 -12.71 -8.34 3.63
C LYS A 17 -11.49 -7.54 4.04
N HIS A 18 -10.31 -8.10 3.78
CA HIS A 18 -9.06 -7.36 3.89
C HIS A 18 -8.95 -6.36 2.72
N VAL A 19 -8.67 -5.10 3.05
CA VAL A 19 -8.52 -4.01 2.06
C VAL A 19 -7.06 -3.61 2.01
N TYR A 20 -6.51 -3.54 0.80
CA TYR A 20 -5.11 -3.19 0.52
C TYR A 20 -5.03 -2.01 -0.45
N LEU A 21 -4.00 -1.18 -0.30
CA LEU A 21 -3.64 -0.13 -1.26
C LEU A 21 -2.36 -0.52 -1.98
N ILE A 22 -2.43 -0.67 -3.30
CA ILE A 22 -1.26 -1.03 -4.14
C ILE A 22 -1.04 0.08 -5.17
N SER A 23 0.06 0.81 -5.06
CA SER A 23 0.33 2.02 -5.83
C SER A 23 1.76 2.06 -6.37
N GLY A 24 1.95 2.64 -7.56
CA GLY A 24 3.29 3.02 -8.04
C GLY A 24 3.78 4.36 -7.50
N GLY A 25 2.95 5.03 -6.68
CA GLY A 25 3.35 6.25 -5.95
C GLY A 25 4.14 5.93 -4.69
N PHE A 26 4.32 6.95 -3.85
CA PHE A 26 5.15 6.86 -2.66
C PHE A 26 4.35 6.80 -1.36
N ARG A 27 4.82 6.02 -0.39
CA ARG A 27 4.20 5.83 0.93
C ARG A 27 3.96 7.15 1.65
N GLN A 28 4.86 8.12 1.52
CA GLN A 28 4.73 9.48 2.08
C GLN A 28 3.42 10.16 1.67
N MET A 29 2.95 9.95 0.43
CA MET A 29 1.70 10.52 -0.07
C MET A 29 0.48 9.65 0.24
N ILE A 30 0.70 8.34 0.36
CA ILE A 30 -0.38 7.36 0.53
C ILE A 30 -0.77 7.19 2.00
N ASN A 31 0.17 7.29 2.93
CA ASN A 31 -0.07 7.10 4.36
C ASN A 31 -1.15 8.04 4.93
N PRO A 32 -1.18 9.35 4.60
CA PRO A 32 -2.27 10.23 5.04
C PRO A 32 -3.63 9.77 4.51
N VAL A 33 -3.69 9.35 3.25
CA VAL A 33 -4.91 8.82 2.61
C VAL A 33 -5.37 7.53 3.29
N ALA A 34 -4.44 6.60 3.53
CA ALA A 34 -4.72 5.34 4.19
C ALA A 34 -5.24 5.55 5.62
N SER A 35 -4.65 6.50 6.35
CA SER A 35 -5.08 6.86 7.70
C SER A 35 -6.54 7.36 7.72
N ILE A 36 -6.93 8.22 6.77
CA ILE A 36 -8.31 8.71 6.64
C ILE A 36 -9.28 7.54 6.39
N LEU A 37 -8.86 6.58 5.55
CA LEU A 37 -9.66 5.41 5.19
C LEU A 37 -9.58 4.27 6.24
N GLY A 38 -8.82 4.46 7.32
CA GLY A 38 -8.54 3.46 8.35
C GLY A 38 -7.91 2.18 7.81
N ILE A 39 -7.10 2.28 6.75
CA ILE A 39 -6.34 1.16 6.18
C ILE A 39 -4.99 1.13 6.89
N PRO A 40 -4.61 0.00 7.52
CA PRO A 40 -3.38 -0.07 8.29
C PRO A 40 -2.15 -0.12 7.36
N GLN A 41 -0.99 0.33 7.86
CA GLN A 41 0.20 0.54 7.02
C GLN A 41 0.75 -0.77 6.42
N GLU A 42 0.59 -1.89 7.12
CA GLU A 42 0.93 -3.23 6.65
C GLU A 42 0.13 -3.65 5.42
N ASN A 43 -1.02 -3.01 5.16
CA ASN A 43 -1.83 -3.26 3.97
C ASN A 43 -1.48 -2.33 2.80
N ILE A 44 -0.39 -1.57 2.90
CA ILE A 44 0.06 -0.64 1.86
C ILE A 44 1.29 -1.21 1.16
N PHE A 45 1.19 -1.33 -0.16
CA PHE A 45 2.30 -1.66 -1.07
C PHE A 45 2.52 -0.48 -2.00
N ALA A 46 3.62 0.24 -1.78
CA ALA A 46 3.99 1.43 -2.53
C ALA A 46 5.49 1.68 -2.41
N ASN A 47 6.02 2.58 -3.25
CA ASN A 47 7.43 2.92 -3.22
C ASN A 47 7.78 3.74 -1.98
N GLU A 48 9.02 3.62 -1.52
CA GLU A 48 9.53 4.41 -0.39
C GLU A 48 10.61 5.36 -0.89
N LEU A 49 10.46 6.67 -0.63
CA LEU A 49 11.53 7.63 -0.90
C LEU A 49 12.61 7.53 0.18
N LEU A 50 13.87 7.54 -0.23
CA LEU A 50 15.01 7.50 0.68
C LEU A 50 15.61 8.90 0.82
N PHE A 51 15.79 9.32 2.06
CA PHE A 51 16.42 10.60 2.41
C PHE A 51 17.59 10.38 3.34
N GLY A 52 18.67 11.16 3.14
CA GLY A 52 19.81 11.16 4.03
C GLY A 52 19.53 11.93 5.32
N SER A 53 20.47 11.88 6.25
CA SER A 53 20.37 12.56 7.55
C SER A 53 20.22 14.09 7.46
N SER A 54 20.68 14.70 6.36
CA SER A 54 20.51 16.13 6.08
C SER A 54 19.29 16.43 5.20
N GLY A 55 18.39 15.47 4.99
CA GLY A 55 17.17 15.63 4.18
C GLY A 55 17.39 15.62 2.67
N GLN A 56 18.62 15.33 2.20
CA GLN A 56 18.91 15.18 0.78
C GLN A 56 18.21 13.95 0.22
N PHE A 57 17.65 14.08 -0.98
CA PHE A 57 17.07 12.96 -1.71
C PHE A 57 18.16 11.97 -2.15
N LEU A 58 18.03 10.71 -1.75
CA LEU A 58 18.97 9.64 -2.08
C LEU A 58 18.42 8.67 -3.14
N GLY A 59 17.15 8.79 -3.51
CA GLY A 59 16.47 7.86 -4.43
C GLY A 59 15.22 7.27 -3.80
N PHE A 60 14.89 6.05 -4.20
CA PHE A 60 13.80 5.27 -3.65
C PHE A 60 14.27 3.84 -3.35
N ASP A 61 13.56 3.12 -2.49
CA ASP A 61 13.86 1.71 -2.22
C ASP A 61 13.53 0.84 -3.44
N GLU A 62 14.56 0.36 -4.11
CA GLU A 62 14.41 -0.52 -5.28
C GLU A 62 13.89 -1.91 -4.91
N ASN A 63 13.89 -2.29 -3.63
CA ASN A 63 13.35 -3.57 -3.17
C ASN A 63 11.83 -3.59 -3.12
N GLU A 64 11.17 -2.43 -3.06
CA GLU A 64 9.72 -2.33 -3.08
C GLU A 64 9.16 -3.00 -4.34
N TYR A 65 8.10 -3.80 -4.21
CA TYR A 65 7.54 -4.52 -5.36
C TYR A 65 7.14 -3.57 -6.47
N THR A 66 6.57 -2.42 -6.11
CA THR A 66 6.03 -1.39 -7.00
C THR A 66 7.09 -0.50 -7.63
N SER A 67 8.38 -0.71 -7.34
CA SER A 67 9.50 0.07 -7.87
C SER A 67 9.77 -0.22 -9.35
N ARG A 68 9.17 -1.31 -9.87
CA ARG A 68 9.43 -1.88 -11.20
C ARG A 68 8.14 -2.31 -11.90
N SER A 69 8.23 -2.40 -13.23
CA SER A 69 7.13 -2.84 -14.09
C SER A 69 6.58 -4.19 -13.64
N GLY A 70 5.24 -4.30 -13.58
CA GLY A 70 4.57 -5.49 -13.07
C GLY A 70 4.52 -5.60 -11.54
N GLY A 71 5.06 -4.63 -10.80
CA GLY A 71 5.17 -4.65 -9.34
C GLY A 71 3.85 -4.85 -8.59
N LYS A 72 2.74 -4.33 -9.12
CA LYS A 72 1.40 -4.56 -8.54
C LYS A 72 1.00 -6.03 -8.54
N ALA A 73 1.32 -6.76 -9.62
CA ALA A 73 1.03 -8.18 -9.72
C ALA A 73 1.86 -8.97 -8.69
N THR A 74 3.13 -8.62 -8.53
CA THR A 74 4.02 -9.21 -7.51
C THR A 74 3.51 -8.95 -6.09
N ALA A 75 3.07 -7.73 -5.78
CA ALA A 75 2.45 -7.40 -4.49
C ALA A 75 1.21 -8.27 -4.22
N VAL A 76 0.33 -8.44 -5.20
CA VAL A 76 -0.85 -9.31 -5.07
C VAL A 76 -0.46 -10.77 -4.86
N GLN A 77 0.58 -11.27 -5.55
CA GLN A 77 1.09 -12.63 -5.32
C GLN A 77 1.60 -12.81 -3.88
N GLN A 78 2.28 -11.80 -3.32
CA GLN A 78 2.75 -11.84 -1.94
C GLN A 78 1.59 -11.86 -0.94
N ILE A 79 0.56 -11.01 -1.14
CA ILE A 79 -0.65 -11.02 -0.31
C ILE A 79 -1.31 -12.40 -0.32
N LYS A 80 -1.44 -13.04 -1.50
CA LYS A 80 -2.03 -14.37 -1.62
C LYS A 80 -1.25 -15.44 -0.86
N LYS A 81 0.09 -15.39 -0.89
CA LYS A 81 0.94 -16.32 -0.15
C LYS A 81 0.71 -16.20 1.37
N VAL A 82 0.75 -14.98 1.90
CA VAL A 82 0.56 -14.72 3.34
C VAL A 82 -0.84 -15.16 3.79
N CYS A 83 -1.88 -14.87 3.00
CA CYS A 83 -3.25 -15.31 3.32
C CYS A 83 -3.43 -16.83 3.26
N HIS A 84 -2.70 -17.56 2.41
CA HIS A 84 -2.78 -19.03 2.35
C HIS A 84 -2.04 -19.73 3.49
N THR A 85 -1.05 -19.09 4.13
CA THR A 85 -0.33 -19.66 5.27
C THR A 85 -1.10 -19.53 6.60
N LEU A 86 -2.18 -18.73 6.62
CA LEU A 86 -3.02 -18.49 7.79
C LEU A 86 -4.31 -19.32 7.81
N VAL A 87 -4.41 -20.37 6.98
CA VAL A 87 -5.53 -21.32 6.92
C VAL A 87 -5.04 -22.74 7.17
#